data_AF-A0A5M9HXM5-F1
#
_entry.id   AF-A0A5M9HXM5-F1
#
_cell.length_a   1.000
_cell.length_b   1.000
_cell.length_c   1.000
_cell.angle_alpha   90.00
_cell.angle_beta   90.00
_cell.angle_gamma   90.00
#
_symmetry.space_group_name_H-M   'P 1'
#
loop_
_entity.id
_entity.type
_entity.pdbx_description
1 polymer ?
#
loop_
_entity_poly.entity_id
_entity_poly.type
_entity_poly.pdbx_seq_one_letter_code
_entity_poly.pdbx_strand_id
1 'polypeptide(L)'
;MRFILTTIYDGQKNQRVIDKFTPLVKRAFSSFVNEIVNDKISSALAKDTEEEEAPDESTEIPVSKIVTTDDEIEAFYIIRGLLAGTIPVEDIVHRDTESYFGILYKDNNRKPICRINLDTKNKQLLIPDESKKFERIYIDSLNDIYKYKNRLIEVAKRYL
;
A
#
# COMPACT_ATOMS: atom_id res chain seq x y z
N MET A 1 -12.25 -1.87 24.48
CA MET A 1 -12.82 -2.54 25.67
C MET A 1 -14.34 -2.32 25.79
N ARG A 2 -14.83 -1.07 25.73
CA ARG A 2 -16.27 -0.76 25.84
C ARG A 2 -17.14 -1.34 24.71
N PHE A 3 -16.59 -1.49 23.49
CA PHE A 3 -17.24 -2.12 22.33
C PHE A 3 -17.32 -3.65 22.45
N ILE A 4 -16.21 -4.34 22.76
CA ILE A 4 -16.14 -5.81 22.91
C ILE A 4 -17.09 -6.30 24.02
N LEU A 5 -17.17 -5.59 25.15
CA LEU A 5 -18.08 -5.96 26.24
C LEU A 5 -19.57 -5.82 25.88
N THR A 6 -19.92 -5.02 24.87
CA THR A 6 -21.31 -4.90 24.39
C THR A 6 -21.78 -6.14 23.64
N THR A 7 -20.86 -6.88 23.05
CA THR A 7 -21.16 -8.04 22.20
C THR A 7 -21.20 -9.35 22.99
N ILE A 8 -20.69 -9.35 24.23
CA ILE A 8 -20.43 -10.58 25.01
C ILE A 8 -21.12 -10.57 26.38
N TYR A 9 -21.54 -9.41 26.90
CA TYR A 9 -22.17 -9.31 28.24
C TYR A 9 -23.41 -8.43 28.24
N ASP A 10 -24.56 -9.03 28.56
CA ASP A 10 -25.90 -8.41 28.45
C ASP A 10 -26.33 -7.65 29.73
N GLY A 11 -25.42 -7.48 30.70
CA GLY A 11 -25.67 -6.80 31.98
C GLY A 11 -25.13 -5.37 32.07
N GLN A 12 -25.56 -4.61 33.10
CA GLN A 12 -25.09 -3.23 33.34
C GLN A 12 -23.55 -3.16 33.44
N LYS A 13 -22.95 -2.32 32.58
CA LYS A 13 -21.50 -2.14 32.44
C LYS A 13 -20.92 -1.41 33.66
N ASN A 14 -20.70 -2.13 34.76
CA ASN A 14 -20.04 -1.62 35.94
C ASN A 14 -18.52 -1.78 35.85
N GLN A 15 -17.77 -0.84 36.43
CA GLN A 15 -16.30 -0.81 36.42
C GLN A 15 -15.67 -2.15 36.86
N ARG A 16 -16.30 -2.83 37.84
CA ARG A 16 -15.91 -4.15 38.34
C ARG A 16 -15.92 -5.27 37.28
N VAL A 17 -16.77 -5.16 36.26
CA VAL A 17 -16.83 -6.11 35.14
C VAL A 17 -15.68 -5.81 34.17
N ILE A 18 -15.47 -4.54 33.84
CA ILE A 18 -14.35 -4.10 32.99
C ILE A 18 -13.01 -4.55 33.58
N ASP A 19 -12.81 -4.39 34.89
CA ASP A 19 -11.55 -4.75 35.56
C ASP A 19 -11.30 -6.27 35.56
N LYS A 20 -12.35 -7.10 35.58
CA LYS A 20 -12.22 -8.58 35.48
C LYS A 20 -11.92 -9.05 34.06
N PHE A 21 -12.51 -8.42 33.05
CA PHE A 21 -12.33 -8.82 31.65
C PHE A 21 -11.05 -8.25 31.02
N THR A 22 -10.48 -7.18 31.57
CA THR A 22 -9.24 -6.56 31.07
C THR A 22 -8.05 -7.54 31.01
N PRO A 23 -7.70 -8.27 32.08
CA PRO A 23 -6.57 -9.20 32.04
C PRO A 23 -6.81 -10.41 31.12
N LEU A 24 -8.06 -10.89 31.02
CA LEU A 24 -8.40 -12.00 30.13
C LEU A 24 -8.25 -11.63 28.66
N VAL A 25 -8.77 -10.46 28.26
CA VAL A 25 -8.65 -9.98 26.88
C VAL A 25 -7.19 -9.71 26.53
N LYS A 26 -6.39 -9.15 27.47
CA LYS A 26 -4.95 -8.93 27.26
C LYS A 26 -4.20 -10.24 27.03
N ARG A 27 -4.52 -11.29 27.81
CA ARG A 27 -3.92 -12.63 27.64
C ARG A 27 -4.32 -13.28 26.32
N ALA A 28 -5.58 -13.18 25.94
CA ALA A 28 -6.08 -13.70 24.66
C ALA A 28 -5.40 -13.02 23.46
N PHE A 29 -5.22 -11.69 23.50
CA PHE A 29 -4.50 -10.96 22.45
C PHE A 29 -3.03 -11.38 22.35
N SER A 30 -2.33 -11.56 23.46
CA SER A 30 -0.94 -12.05 23.45
C SER A 30 -0.83 -13.49 22.94
N SER A 31 -1.79 -14.36 23.28
CA SER A 31 -1.86 -15.73 22.76
C SER A 31 -2.12 -15.73 21.25
N PHE A 32 -3.04 -14.90 20.78
CA PHE A 32 -3.39 -14.77 19.36
C PHE A 32 -2.22 -14.25 18.51
N VAL A 33 -1.46 -13.27 19.02
CA VAL A 33 -0.25 -12.79 18.32
C VAL A 33 0.81 -13.89 18.26
N ASN A 34 1.00 -14.66 19.33
CA ASN A 34 1.93 -15.79 19.31
C ASN A 34 1.48 -16.88 18.32
N GLU A 35 0.18 -17.14 18.22
CA GLU A 35 -0.40 -18.11 17.29
C GLU A 35 -0.20 -17.66 15.83
N ILE A 36 -0.43 -16.38 15.49
CA ILE A 36 -0.16 -15.83 14.16
C ILE A 36 1.32 -15.94 13.78
N VAL A 37 2.23 -15.66 14.72
CA VAL A 37 3.67 -15.76 14.47
C VAL A 37 4.06 -17.22 14.25
N ASN A 38 3.50 -18.14 15.03
CA ASN A 38 3.77 -19.57 14.92
C ASN A 38 3.17 -20.17 13.63
N ASP A 39 2.00 -19.71 13.20
CA ASP A 39 1.37 -20.11 11.93
C ASP A 39 2.18 -19.64 10.72
N LYS A 40 2.73 -18.41 10.76
CA LYS A 40 3.60 -17.93 9.69
C LYS A 40 4.94 -18.66 9.61
N ILE A 41 5.48 -19.10 10.75
CA ILE A 41 6.71 -19.91 10.79
C ILE A 41 6.41 -21.35 10.32
N SER A 42 5.31 -21.95 10.79
CA SER A 42 4.90 -23.30 10.41
C SER A 42 4.52 -23.39 8.93
N SER A 43 3.87 -22.34 8.39
CA SER A 43 3.55 -22.22 6.97
C SER A 43 4.77 -22.01 6.08
N ALA A 44 5.92 -21.62 6.64
CA ALA A 44 7.18 -21.50 5.91
C ALA A 44 8.00 -22.80 5.92
N LEU A 45 7.83 -23.67 6.91
CA LEU A 45 8.51 -24.98 6.97
C LEU A 45 7.75 -26.12 6.26
N ALA A 46 6.45 -25.97 5.98
CA ALA A 46 5.65 -27.03 5.37
C ALA A 46 5.67 -27.05 3.83
N LYS A 47 6.56 -26.29 3.18
CA LYS A 47 6.57 -26.13 1.71
C LYS A 47 7.61 -26.97 0.96
N ASP A 48 8.31 -27.88 1.65
CA ASP A 48 9.41 -28.68 1.07
C ASP A 48 9.15 -30.20 1.02
N THR A 49 7.89 -30.65 0.98
CA THR A 49 7.64 -32.07 0.69
C THR A 49 6.46 -32.28 -0.24
N GLU A 50 6.76 -33.00 -1.33
CA GLU A 50 5.88 -33.74 -2.26
C GLU A 50 5.67 -33.09 -3.65
N GLU A 51 6.59 -33.46 -4.55
CA GLU A 51 6.34 -33.68 -5.97
C GLU A 51 5.40 -34.89 -6.15
N GLU A 52 4.38 -34.79 -7.03
CA GLU A 52 4.06 -35.83 -8.03
C GLU A 52 3.02 -35.30 -9.07
N GLU A 53 3.49 -35.21 -10.32
CA GLU A 53 2.85 -35.40 -11.64
C GLU A 53 1.36 -35.08 -11.89
N ALA A 54 1.09 -34.05 -12.73
CA ALA A 54 0.46 -34.17 -14.07
C ALA A 54 0.22 -32.77 -14.68
N PRO A 55 0.28 -32.60 -16.03
CA PRO A 55 0.25 -31.30 -16.68
C PRO A 55 -1.18 -30.84 -16.93
N ASP A 56 -1.63 -29.80 -16.25
CA ASP A 56 -2.81 -29.05 -16.63
C ASP A 56 -2.42 -27.61 -16.96
N GLU A 57 -2.72 -27.22 -18.19
CA GLU A 57 -2.61 -25.86 -18.69
C GLU A 57 -3.57 -24.96 -17.91
N SER A 58 -3.13 -24.46 -16.76
CA SER A 58 -3.78 -23.33 -16.12
C SER A 58 -2.74 -22.25 -15.89
N THR A 59 -2.65 -21.38 -16.90
CA THR A 59 -2.15 -20.00 -16.82
C THR A 59 -2.04 -19.53 -15.38
N GLU A 60 -0.83 -19.59 -14.81
CA GLU A 60 -0.53 -18.98 -13.51
C GLU A 60 -0.73 -17.49 -13.67
N ILE A 61 -1.93 -17.02 -13.31
CA ILE A 61 -2.13 -15.62 -12.97
C ILE A 61 -1.28 -15.43 -11.71
N PRO A 62 -0.18 -14.65 -11.75
CA PRO A 62 0.60 -14.42 -10.56
C PRO A 62 -0.35 -13.76 -9.57
N VAL A 63 -0.53 -14.38 -8.40
CA VAL A 63 -1.32 -13.82 -7.30
C VAL A 63 -0.71 -12.46 -6.99
N SER A 64 -1.30 -11.40 -7.52
CA SER A 64 -0.82 -10.04 -7.35
C SER A 64 -1.04 -9.68 -5.88
N LYS A 65 0.00 -9.84 -5.06
CA LYS A 65 0.07 -9.27 -3.71
C LYS A 65 0.06 -7.75 -3.71
N ILE A 66 0.03 -7.15 -4.90
CA ILE A 66 -0.08 -5.73 -5.13
C ILE A 66 -1.57 -5.41 -5.21
N VAL A 67 -2.12 -4.90 -4.12
CA VAL A 67 -3.51 -4.42 -4.05
C VAL A 67 -3.45 -2.93 -4.25
N THR A 68 -3.75 -2.47 -5.46
CA THR A 68 -3.87 -1.03 -5.71
C THR A 68 -4.99 -0.47 -4.84
N THR A 69 -4.65 0.48 -3.99
CA THR A 69 -5.60 1.13 -3.09
C THR A 69 -6.34 2.26 -3.80
N ASP A 70 -7.56 2.58 -3.33
CA ASP A 70 -8.35 3.69 -3.88
C ASP A 70 -7.58 5.03 -3.79
N ASP A 71 -6.83 5.24 -2.71
CA ASP A 71 -6.00 6.43 -2.51
C ASP A 71 -4.89 6.54 -3.60
N GLU A 72 -4.31 5.43 -4.05
CA GLU A 72 -3.30 5.41 -5.11
C GLU A 72 -3.89 5.75 -6.48
N ILE A 73 -5.07 5.21 -6.76
CA ILE A 73 -5.85 5.53 -7.96
C ILE A 73 -6.25 7.01 -7.96
N GLU A 74 -6.69 7.54 -6.81
CA GLU A 74 -7.02 8.96 -6.67
C GLU A 74 -5.78 9.84 -6.91
N ALA A 75 -4.65 9.49 -6.30
CA ALA A 75 -3.38 10.19 -6.52
C ALA A 75 -2.94 10.15 -7.99
N PHE A 76 -3.12 9.02 -8.67
CA PHE A 76 -2.89 8.88 -10.11
C PHE A 76 -3.74 9.85 -10.91
N TYR A 77 -5.05 9.93 -10.66
CA TYR A 77 -5.93 10.84 -11.38
C TYR A 77 -5.61 12.31 -11.11
N ILE A 78 -5.24 12.66 -9.88
CA ILE A 78 -4.75 14.01 -9.55
C ILE A 78 -3.54 14.34 -10.42
N ILE A 79 -2.53 13.46 -10.46
CA ILE A 79 -1.29 13.70 -11.21
C ILE A 79 -1.55 13.73 -12.72
N ARG A 80 -2.42 12.83 -13.21
CA ARG A 80 -2.87 12.79 -14.61
C ARG A 80 -3.54 14.11 -14.99
N GLY A 81 -4.41 14.64 -14.14
CA GLY A 81 -5.06 15.95 -14.34
C GLY A 81 -4.08 17.12 -14.30
N LEU A 82 -3.09 17.09 -13.39
CA LEU A 82 -2.04 18.10 -13.31
C LEU A 82 -1.18 18.18 -14.57
N LEU A 83 -0.96 17.04 -15.22
CA LEU A 83 -0.10 16.90 -16.39
C LEU A 83 -0.84 16.98 -17.73
N ALA A 84 -2.18 16.91 -17.73
CA ALA A 84 -3.02 16.94 -18.94
C ALA A 84 -2.79 18.15 -19.85
N GLY A 85 -2.27 19.27 -19.31
CA GLY A 85 -1.92 20.46 -20.09
C GLY A 85 -0.50 20.45 -20.67
N THR A 86 0.33 19.46 -20.33
CA THR A 86 1.75 19.37 -20.76
C THR A 86 1.99 18.17 -21.65
N ILE A 87 1.44 17.01 -21.30
CA ILE A 87 1.56 15.76 -22.05
C ILE A 87 0.17 15.13 -22.25
N PRO A 88 -0.03 14.35 -23.33
CA PRO A 88 -1.26 13.60 -23.50
C PRO A 88 -1.53 12.69 -22.30
N VAL A 89 -2.76 12.69 -21.81
CA VAL A 89 -3.18 11.87 -20.66
C VAL A 89 -3.13 10.37 -20.92
N GLU A 90 -2.99 9.97 -22.18
CA GLU A 90 -2.81 8.58 -22.65
C GLU A 90 -1.37 8.10 -22.43
N ASP A 91 -0.41 9.03 -22.43
CA ASP A 91 1.00 8.72 -22.21
C ASP A 91 1.35 8.60 -20.71
N ILE A 92 0.40 8.84 -19.80
CA ILE A 92 0.61 8.75 -18.36
C ILE A 92 0.07 7.40 -17.89
N VAL A 93 0.98 6.51 -17.51
CA VAL A 93 0.68 5.14 -17.13
C VAL A 93 1.11 4.91 -15.69
N HIS A 94 0.29 4.24 -14.91
CA HIS A 94 0.67 3.78 -13.58
C HIS A 94 1.24 2.35 -13.62
N ARG A 95 2.12 2.04 -12.68
CA ARG A 95 2.63 0.69 -12.46
C ARG A 95 2.73 0.44 -10.98
N ASP A 96 1.98 -0.55 -10.54
CA ASP A 96 1.96 -0.91 -9.13
C ASP A 96 3.11 -1.87 -8.80
N THR A 97 3.74 -1.67 -7.64
CA THR A 97 4.85 -2.49 -7.16
C THR A 97 4.73 -2.67 -5.65
N GLU A 98 5.32 -3.75 -5.10
CA GLU A 98 5.24 -4.05 -3.65
C GLU A 98 5.79 -2.94 -2.74
N SER A 99 6.62 -2.03 -3.25
CA SER A 99 7.26 -0.97 -2.46
C SER A 99 6.74 0.43 -2.76
N TYR A 100 6.07 0.63 -3.90
CA TYR A 100 5.58 1.94 -4.33
C TYR A 100 4.63 1.83 -5.53
N PHE A 101 3.77 2.82 -5.65
CA PHE A 101 2.96 3.06 -6.83
C PHE A 101 3.71 3.99 -7.80
N GLY A 102 4.13 3.47 -8.94
CA GLY A 102 4.91 4.20 -9.94
C GLY A 102 4.03 4.90 -10.97
N ILE A 103 4.36 6.14 -11.33
CA ILE A 103 3.75 6.85 -12.46
C ILE A 103 4.82 7.12 -13.49
N LEU A 104 4.61 6.65 -14.71
CA LEU A 104 5.57 6.58 -15.80
C LEU A 104 5.04 7.31 -17.02
N TYR A 105 5.96 7.84 -17.82
CA TYR A 105 5.66 8.35 -19.15
C TYR A 105 5.85 7.24 -20.20
N LYS A 106 4.82 7.00 -21.03
CA LYS A 106 4.77 5.99 -22.10
C LYS A 106 5.16 4.59 -21.65
N ASP A 107 4.71 4.20 -20.46
CA ASP A 107 5.01 2.90 -19.83
C ASP A 107 6.52 2.55 -19.83
N ASN A 108 7.39 3.57 -19.75
CA ASN A 108 8.83 3.36 -19.82
C ASN A 108 9.47 3.55 -18.45
N ASN A 109 10.05 2.47 -17.91
CA ASN A 109 10.76 2.48 -16.62
C ASN A 109 11.94 3.46 -16.56
N ARG A 110 12.49 3.89 -17.71
CA ARG A 110 13.54 4.92 -17.79
C ARG A 110 13.00 6.35 -17.74
N LYS A 111 11.68 6.53 -17.83
CA LYS A 111 10.99 7.81 -17.80
C LYS A 111 9.96 7.88 -16.65
N PRO A 112 10.40 7.72 -15.39
CA PRO A 112 9.51 7.85 -14.25
C PRO A 112 9.13 9.32 -14.04
N ILE A 113 7.84 9.60 -13.90
CA ILE A 113 7.34 10.94 -13.55
C ILE A 113 7.42 11.15 -12.04
N CYS A 114 6.91 10.18 -11.28
CA CYS A 114 6.99 10.16 -9.83
C CYS A 114 6.68 8.75 -9.29
N ARG A 115 6.94 8.54 -8.01
CA ARG A 115 6.51 7.35 -7.27
C ARG A 115 5.79 7.79 -6.00
N ILE A 116 4.79 7.04 -5.59
CA ILE A 116 4.01 7.32 -4.39
C ILE A 116 4.11 6.09 -3.49
N ASN A 117 4.21 6.30 -2.19
CA ASN A 117 4.07 5.24 -1.21
C ASN A 117 3.10 5.72 -0.13
N LEU A 118 1.91 5.08 -0.08
CA LEU A 118 0.85 5.41 0.87
C LEU A 118 0.73 4.39 2.00
N ASP A 119 1.32 3.21 1.85
CA ASP A 119 1.29 2.12 2.85
C ASP A 119 2.15 2.38 4.09
N THR A 120 3.03 3.38 4.02
CA THR A 120 3.89 3.75 5.14
C THR A 120 3.16 4.67 6.12
N LYS A 121 3.60 4.65 7.39
CA LYS A 121 3.04 5.50 8.47
C LYS A 121 2.91 6.99 8.08
N ASN A 122 3.81 7.46 7.20
CA ASN A 122 3.77 8.78 6.61
C ASN A 122 3.68 8.63 5.09
N LYS A 123 2.69 9.25 4.45
CA LYS A 123 2.54 9.22 2.99
C LYS A 123 3.75 9.91 2.34
N GLN A 124 4.27 9.31 1.27
CA GLN A 124 5.49 9.76 0.60
C GLN A 124 5.27 9.94 -0.90
N LEU A 125 5.75 11.07 -1.41
CA LEU A 125 5.87 11.37 -2.83
C LEU A 125 7.36 11.42 -3.18
N LEU A 126 7.76 10.66 -4.19
CA LEU A 126 9.12 10.63 -4.70
C LEU A 126 9.15 11.22 -6.12
N ILE A 127 9.91 12.30 -6.29
CA ILE A 127 10.05 12.99 -7.58
C ILE A 127 11.51 12.84 -8.04
N PRO A 128 11.75 12.37 -9.28
CA PRO A 128 13.10 12.29 -9.82
C PRO A 128 13.64 13.68 -10.15
N ASP A 129 14.84 13.96 -9.66
CA ASP A 129 15.57 15.17 -10.00
C ASP A 129 16.36 15.00 -11.32
N GLU A 130 17.04 16.06 -11.77
CA GLU A 130 17.78 16.09 -13.03
C GLU A 130 18.88 15.02 -13.09
N SER A 131 19.49 14.74 -11.93
CA SER A 131 20.47 13.66 -11.77
C SER A 131 19.87 12.25 -11.66
N LYS A 132 18.57 12.08 -11.97
CA LYS A 132 17.79 10.84 -11.81
C LYS A 132 17.75 10.27 -10.39
N LYS A 133 18.13 11.07 -9.39
CA LYS A 133 17.96 10.73 -7.97
C LYS A 133 16.54 11.09 -7.56
N PHE A 134 15.87 10.19 -6.84
CA PHE A 134 14.54 10.46 -6.31
C PHE A 134 14.66 11.27 -5.01
N GLU A 135 14.06 12.45 -5.00
CA GLU A 135 13.84 13.20 -3.77
C GLU A 135 12.62 12.65 -3.06
N ARG A 136 12.76 12.30 -1.77
CA ARG A 136 11.66 11.81 -0.94
C ARG A 136 11.01 12.98 -0.21
N ILE A 137 9.73 13.18 -0.48
CA ILE A 137 8.89 14.23 0.09
C ILE A 137 7.81 13.56 0.94
N TYR A 138 7.66 14.00 2.18
CA TYR A 138 6.57 13.54 3.04
C TYR A 138 5.36 14.44 2.83
N ILE A 139 4.19 13.84 2.66
CA ILE A 139 2.92 14.52 2.49
C ILE A 139 1.96 14.06 3.60
N ASP A 140 1.10 14.96 4.06
CA ASP A 140 0.09 14.63 5.07
C ASP A 140 -1.23 14.23 4.40
N SER A 141 -1.52 14.82 3.24
CA SER A 141 -2.73 14.58 2.45
C SER A 141 -2.41 14.47 0.96
N LEU A 142 -3.29 13.81 0.19
CA LEU A 142 -3.21 13.77 -1.28
C LEU A 142 -3.26 15.18 -1.90
N ASN A 143 -3.91 16.14 -1.22
CA ASN A 143 -3.95 17.53 -1.67
C ASN A 143 -2.58 18.21 -1.68
N ASP A 144 -1.58 17.70 -0.94
CA ASP A 144 -0.23 18.26 -0.97
C ASP A 144 0.45 18.03 -2.33
N ILE A 145 -0.01 17.07 -3.14
CA ILE A 145 0.50 16.82 -4.50
C ILE A 145 0.39 18.08 -5.36
N TYR A 146 -0.66 18.89 -5.18
CA TYR A 146 -0.85 20.15 -5.93
C TYR A 146 0.28 21.16 -5.70
N LYS A 147 0.91 21.17 -4.52
CA LYS A 147 2.05 22.05 -4.20
C LYS A 147 3.26 21.73 -5.07
N TYR A 148 3.38 20.49 -5.53
CA TYR A 148 4.49 19.99 -6.34
C TYR A 148 4.19 19.93 -7.84
N LYS A 149 3.06 20.51 -8.28
CA LYS A 149 2.63 20.57 -9.69
C LYS A 149 3.75 21.01 -10.64
N ASN A 150 4.40 22.13 -10.35
CA ASN A 150 5.43 22.68 -11.23
C ASN A 150 6.61 21.71 -11.41
N ARG A 151 7.02 21.04 -10.32
CA ARG A 151 8.08 20.04 -10.36
C ARG A 151 7.70 18.83 -11.20
N LEU A 152 6.46 18.33 -11.07
CA LEU A 152 5.96 17.22 -11.89
C LEU A 152 5.93 17.59 -13.39
N ILE A 153 5.53 18.82 -13.70
CA ILE A 153 5.53 19.34 -15.08
C ILE A 153 6.96 19.42 -15.63
N GLU A 154 7.92 19.91 -14.85
CA GLU A 154 9.33 19.96 -15.25
C GLU A 154 9.88 18.57 -15.55
N VAL A 155 9.57 17.57 -14.71
CA VAL A 155 9.97 16.18 -14.96
C VAL A 155 9.37 15.66 -16.25
N ALA A 156 8.06 15.86 -16.47
CA ALA A 156 7.40 15.43 -17.70
C ALA A 156 8.00 16.10 -18.95
N LYS A 157 8.35 17.39 -18.87
CA LYS A 157 8.99 18.13 -19.97
C LYS A 157 10.37 17.61 -20.35
N ARG A 158 11.12 16.99 -19.43
CA ARG A 158 12.41 16.37 -19.74
C ARG A 158 12.28 15.12 -20.63
N TYR A 159 11.06 14.59 -20.80
CA TYR A 159 10.80 13.36 -21.53
C TYR A 159 10.12 13.55 -22.89
N LEU A 160 9.61 14.76 -23.14
CA LEU A 160 9.21 15.27 -24.45
C LEU A 160 10.44 15.40 -25.35
#